data_AF-A0A535FI06-F1
#
_entry.id   AF-A0A535FI06-F1
#
_cell.length_a   1.000
_cell.length_b   1.000
_cell.length_c   1.000
_cell.angle_alpha   90.00
_cell.angle_beta   90.00
_cell.angle_gamma   90.00
#
_symmetry.space_group_name_H-M   'P 1'
#
loop_
_entity.id
_entity.type
_entity.pdbx_description
1 polymer ?
#
loop_
_entity_poly.entity_id
_entity_poly.type
_entity_poly.pdbx_seq_one_letter_code
_entity_poly.pdbx_strand_id
1 'polypeptide(L)'
;MRIEETWNTIGMRGTASNDLILENVRVAASAYMGERQMPHLSAWGLSVAALYLGIAQAARNEAVQFARQRRPNSLNQPIASVPHIQEKLAKMDLALMQARAILFDVVEQFDDDPSRVTPAQFATAKYLATNYAVEIVDLAMRLVGGASLSLNFSLQRHYRDVRAGLHHPPMDDTTIALLAKEALEG
;
A
#
# COMPACT_ATOMS: atom_id res chain seq x y z
N MET A 1 24.49 -8.28 -21.32
CA MET A 1 23.42 -8.01 -20.33
C MET A 1 23.58 -9.00 -19.19
N ARG A 2 23.58 -8.52 -17.94
CA ARG A 2 23.59 -9.37 -16.74
C ARG A 2 22.68 -8.77 -15.66
N ILE A 3 22.19 -9.62 -14.76
CA ILE A 3 21.47 -9.20 -13.55
C ILE A 3 22.48 -9.20 -12.41
N GLU A 4 22.55 -8.13 -11.64
CA GLU A 4 23.32 -8.05 -10.39
C GLU A 4 22.37 -8.10 -9.20
N GLU A 5 22.55 -9.05 -8.29
CA GLU A 5 21.69 -9.24 -7.13
C GLU A 5 21.90 -8.15 -6.06
N THR A 6 21.35 -6.97 -6.31
CA THR A 6 21.49 -5.77 -5.47
C THR A 6 20.34 -5.60 -4.47
N TRP A 7 19.25 -6.35 -4.59
CA TRP A 7 18.05 -6.14 -3.79
C TRP A 7 18.21 -6.58 -2.33
N ASN A 8 18.69 -5.66 -1.50
CA ASN A 8 18.90 -5.86 -0.06
C ASN A 8 18.09 -4.85 0.77
N THR A 9 16.77 -5.06 0.82
CA THR A 9 15.83 -4.17 1.52
C THR A 9 15.16 -4.86 2.71
N ILE A 10 14.65 -4.04 3.64
CA ILE A 10 13.91 -4.55 4.80
C ILE A 10 12.54 -5.10 4.42
N GLY A 11 11.89 -4.59 3.36
CA GLY A 11 10.54 -4.95 2.93
C GLY A 11 10.49 -5.11 1.41
N MET A 12 9.42 -5.69 0.90
CA MET A 12 9.27 -6.05 -0.52
C MET A 12 10.40 -6.97 -1.02
N ARG A 13 10.93 -7.83 -0.14
CA ARG A 13 12.05 -8.74 -0.47
C ARG A 13 11.75 -9.66 -1.64
N GLY A 14 10.47 -10.02 -1.82
CA GLY A 14 10.02 -10.90 -2.90
C GLY A 14 9.95 -10.24 -4.28
N THR A 15 10.08 -8.92 -4.40
CA THR A 15 10.08 -8.25 -5.72
C THR A 15 11.37 -8.48 -6.48
N ALA A 16 12.47 -8.83 -5.78
CA ALA A 16 13.79 -9.06 -6.35
C ALA A 16 14.19 -7.96 -7.35
N SER A 17 14.02 -6.68 -6.95
CA SER A 17 14.26 -5.50 -7.80
C SER A 17 15.76 -5.23 -7.97
N ASN A 18 16.45 -6.22 -8.53
CA ASN A 18 17.87 -6.27 -8.81
C ASN A 18 18.25 -5.36 -9.99
N ASP A 19 19.51 -4.98 -10.06
CA ASP A 19 20.03 -4.14 -11.13
C ASP A 19 20.19 -4.95 -12.42
N LEU A 20 19.86 -4.33 -13.56
CA LEU A 20 20.09 -4.88 -14.89
C LEU A 20 21.23 -4.10 -15.57
N ILE A 21 22.38 -4.74 -15.77
CA ILE A 21 23.54 -4.11 -16.39
C ILE A 21 23.57 -4.38 -17.90
N LEU A 22 23.56 -3.29 -18.67
CA LEU A 22 23.56 -3.27 -20.13
C LEU A 22 24.90 -2.73 -20.67
N GLU A 23 25.87 -3.62 -20.85
CA GLU A 23 27.17 -3.26 -21.46
C GLU A 23 27.21 -3.70 -22.92
N ASN A 24 27.44 -2.74 -23.83
CA ASN A 24 27.57 -2.97 -25.27
C ASN A 24 26.45 -3.84 -25.89
N VAL A 25 25.23 -3.77 -25.33
CA VAL A 25 24.09 -4.55 -25.78
C VAL A 25 23.59 -3.98 -27.10
N ARG A 26 23.58 -4.82 -28.15
CA ARG A 26 22.96 -4.49 -29.44
C ARG A 26 21.52 -4.98 -29.44
N VAL A 27 20.61 -4.13 -29.88
CA VAL A 27 19.18 -4.45 -30.03
C VAL A 27 18.80 -4.27 -31.50
N ALA A 28 17.96 -5.16 -32.01
CA ALA A 28 17.47 -5.03 -33.38
C ALA A 28 16.61 -3.76 -33.53
N ALA A 29 16.68 -3.10 -34.69
CA ALA A 29 15.81 -1.94 -34.96
C ALA A 29 14.32 -2.29 -34.82
N SER A 30 13.94 -3.54 -35.11
CA SER A 30 12.57 -4.04 -34.93
C SER A 30 12.12 -4.16 -33.47
N ALA A 31 13.04 -4.08 -32.50
CA ALA A 31 12.72 -4.04 -31.07
C ALA A 31 12.43 -2.61 -30.56
N TYR A 32 12.60 -1.60 -31.41
CA TYR A 32 12.27 -0.22 -31.07
C TYR A 32 10.76 -0.02 -31.11
N MET A 33 10.17 0.24 -29.94
CA MET A 33 8.73 0.43 -29.76
C MET A 33 8.28 1.89 -29.85
N GLY A 34 9.16 2.80 -30.32
CA GLY A 34 8.90 4.25 -30.36
C GLY A 34 9.31 4.98 -29.08
N GLU A 35 9.19 6.31 -29.11
CA GLU A 35 9.32 7.14 -27.91
C GLU A 35 8.08 6.98 -27.03
N ARG A 36 8.24 6.32 -25.88
CA ARG A 36 7.16 6.17 -24.92
C ARG A 36 6.99 7.49 -24.15
N GLN A 37 5.95 8.25 -24.44
CA GLN A 37 5.42 9.19 -23.47
C GLN A 37 4.81 8.34 -22.35
N MET A 38 5.50 8.22 -21.22
CA MET A 38 4.95 7.55 -20.05
C MET A 38 3.70 8.35 -19.63
N PRO A 39 2.49 7.80 -19.77
CA PRO A 39 1.31 8.54 -19.37
C PRO A 39 1.43 8.84 -17.88
N HIS A 40 1.14 10.10 -17.51
CA HIS A 40 1.20 10.55 -16.11
C HIS A 40 0.33 9.69 -15.19
N LEU A 41 -0.74 9.10 -15.74
CA LEU A 41 -1.67 8.21 -15.06
C LEU A 41 -1.65 6.86 -15.79
N SER A 42 -1.25 5.81 -15.08
CA SER A 42 -1.24 4.46 -15.62
C SER A 42 -1.98 3.51 -14.69
N ALA A 43 -2.66 2.52 -15.26
CA ALA A 43 -3.33 1.46 -14.50
C ALA A 43 -2.37 0.74 -13.52
N TRP A 44 -1.07 0.72 -13.84
CA TRP A 44 -0.03 0.22 -12.95
C TRP A 44 0.01 0.98 -11.62
N GLY A 45 -0.11 2.31 -11.61
CA GLY A 45 -0.11 3.09 -10.37
C GLY A 45 -1.32 2.80 -9.45
N LEU A 46 -2.50 2.60 -10.02
CA LEU A 46 -3.69 2.16 -9.25
C LEU A 46 -3.53 0.73 -8.72
N SER A 47 -2.84 -0.14 -9.47
CA SER A 47 -2.50 -1.49 -9.01
C SER A 47 -1.55 -1.47 -7.82
N VAL A 48 -0.60 -0.52 -7.79
CA VAL A 48 0.28 -0.30 -6.64
C VAL A 48 -0.53 0.13 -5.41
N ALA A 49 -1.48 1.05 -5.55
CA ALA A 49 -2.38 1.43 -4.45
C ALA A 49 -3.19 0.24 -3.91
N ALA A 50 -3.75 -0.58 -4.80
CA ALA A 50 -4.51 -1.78 -4.44
C ALA A 50 -3.67 -2.81 -3.68
N LEU A 51 -2.39 -2.98 -4.04
CA LEU A 51 -1.46 -3.88 -3.36
C LEU A 51 -1.29 -3.51 -1.88
N TYR A 52 -1.08 -2.23 -1.57
CA TYR A 52 -0.93 -1.79 -0.17
C TYR A 52 -2.22 -1.89 0.62
N LEU A 53 -3.37 -1.64 -0.01
CA LEU A 53 -4.67 -1.88 0.59
C LEU A 53 -4.88 -3.37 0.92
N GLY A 54 -4.37 -4.27 0.08
CA GLY A 54 -4.34 -5.71 0.33
C GLY A 54 -3.50 -6.09 1.56
N ILE A 55 -2.32 -5.48 1.72
CA ILE A 55 -1.48 -5.64 2.91
C ILE A 55 -2.22 -5.18 4.17
N ALA A 56 -2.86 -4.02 4.11
CA ALA A 56 -3.65 -3.47 5.21
C ALA A 56 -4.81 -4.40 5.61
N GLN A 57 -5.56 -4.88 4.63
CA GLN A 57 -6.67 -5.83 4.83
C GLN A 57 -6.19 -7.11 5.50
N ALA A 58 -5.05 -7.66 5.06
CA ALA A 58 -4.47 -8.87 5.63
C ALA A 58 -4.05 -8.66 7.09
N ALA A 59 -3.33 -7.58 7.39
CA ALA A 59 -2.91 -7.24 8.74
C ALA A 59 -4.11 -7.03 9.69
N ARG A 60 -5.14 -6.31 9.24
CA ARG A 60 -6.40 -6.13 9.97
C ARG A 60 -7.05 -7.49 10.27
N ASN A 61 -7.13 -8.37 9.28
CA ASN A 61 -7.78 -9.68 9.45
C ASN A 61 -7.02 -10.56 10.46
N GLU A 62 -5.69 -10.58 10.39
CA GLU A 62 -4.84 -11.28 11.37
C GLU A 62 -5.04 -10.72 12.78
N ALA A 63 -5.11 -9.40 12.95
CA ALA A 63 -5.40 -8.76 14.23
C ALA A 63 -6.79 -9.09 14.78
N VAL A 64 -7.82 -9.10 13.94
CA VAL A 64 -9.19 -9.49 14.33
C VAL A 64 -9.23 -10.94 14.79
N GLN A 65 -8.59 -11.85 14.05
CA GLN A 65 -8.50 -13.26 14.42
C GLN A 65 -7.79 -13.40 15.76
N PHE A 66 -6.65 -12.73 15.94
CA PHE A 66 -5.92 -12.74 17.19
C PHE A 66 -6.78 -12.22 18.36
N ALA A 67 -7.49 -11.11 18.19
CA ALA A 67 -8.35 -10.55 19.23
C ALA A 67 -9.46 -11.50 19.69
N ARG A 68 -10.06 -12.24 18.75
CA ARG A 68 -11.12 -13.22 19.02
C ARG A 68 -10.61 -14.46 19.76
N GLN A 69 -9.34 -14.82 19.56
CA GLN A 69 -8.75 -16.04 20.10
C GLN A 69 -7.97 -15.81 21.41
N ARG A 70 -7.27 -14.68 21.51
CA ARG A 70 -6.36 -14.40 22.62
C ARG A 70 -7.14 -14.17 23.92
N ARG A 71 -6.91 -15.05 24.90
CA ARG A 71 -7.38 -14.93 26.28
C ARG A 71 -6.18 -14.89 27.23
N PRO A 72 -5.76 -13.73 27.74
CA PRO A 72 -4.71 -13.64 28.75
C PRO A 72 -5.25 -14.13 30.11
N ASN A 73 -4.37 -14.65 30.97
CA ASN A 73 -4.77 -15.19 32.29
C ASN A 73 -5.46 -14.15 33.18
N SER A 74 -5.21 -12.86 32.96
CA SER A 74 -5.85 -11.74 33.66
C SER A 74 -7.28 -11.44 33.19
N LEU A 75 -7.77 -12.12 32.15
CA LEU A 75 -9.07 -11.86 31.55
C LEU A 75 -9.82 -13.17 31.25
N ASN A 76 -11.04 -13.31 31.77
CA ASN A 76 -11.87 -14.50 31.57
C ASN A 76 -12.55 -14.57 30.19
N GLN A 77 -12.21 -13.66 29.28
CA GLN A 77 -12.84 -13.50 27.96
C GLN A 77 -11.78 -13.12 26.92
N PRO A 78 -12.05 -13.27 25.61
CA PRO A 78 -11.12 -12.82 24.57
C PRO A 78 -10.85 -11.32 24.68
N ILE A 79 -9.65 -10.88 24.28
CA ILE A 79 -9.33 -9.45 24.27
C ILE A 79 -10.25 -8.64 23.34
N ALA A 80 -10.95 -9.28 22.40
CA ALA A 80 -11.98 -8.64 21.57
C ALA A 80 -13.14 -7.99 22.36
N SER A 81 -13.35 -8.35 23.63
CA SER A 81 -14.35 -7.69 24.48
C SER A 81 -13.83 -6.42 25.16
N VAL A 82 -12.53 -6.14 25.09
CA VAL A 82 -11.91 -4.99 25.76
C VAL A 82 -12.17 -3.73 24.93
N PRO A 83 -12.74 -2.64 25.52
CA PRO A 83 -13.12 -1.44 24.77
C PRO A 83 -11.97 -0.84 23.94
N HIS A 84 -10.77 -0.76 24.51
CA HIS A 84 -9.59 -0.21 23.81
C HIS A 84 -9.08 -1.11 22.66
N ILE A 85 -9.46 -2.40 22.63
CA ILE A 85 -9.20 -3.29 21.49
C ILE A 85 -10.25 -3.05 20.40
N GLN A 86 -11.52 -2.94 20.79
CA GLN A 86 -12.61 -2.62 19.86
C GLN A 86 -12.40 -1.26 19.18
N GLU A 87 -11.90 -0.26 19.90
CA GLU A 87 -11.54 1.04 19.33
C GLU A 87 -10.50 0.91 18.20
N LYS A 88 -9.45 0.11 18.39
CA LYS A 88 -8.44 -0.11 17.34
C LYS A 88 -9.02 -0.85 16.14
N LEU A 89 -9.87 -1.85 16.39
CA LEU A 89 -10.57 -2.57 15.32
C LEU A 89 -11.42 -1.60 14.49
N ALA A 90 -12.19 -0.74 15.16
CA ALA A 90 -13.01 0.27 14.52
C ALA A 90 -12.17 1.28 13.72
N LYS A 91 -11.05 1.77 14.26
CA LYS A 91 -10.13 2.68 13.55
C LYS A 91 -9.54 2.04 12.29
N MET A 92 -9.09 0.78 12.38
CA MET A 92 -8.62 0.05 11.20
C MET A 92 -9.71 -0.09 10.14
N ASP A 93 -10.93 -0.39 10.55
CA ASP A 93 -12.07 -0.56 9.64
C ASP A 93 -12.49 0.75 8.98
N LEU A 94 -12.51 1.86 9.72
CA LEU A 94 -12.79 3.20 9.18
C LEU A 94 -11.77 3.58 8.12
N ALA A 95 -10.47 3.50 8.43
CA ALA A 95 -9.39 3.82 7.50
C ALA A 95 -9.46 2.94 6.23
N LEU A 96 -9.77 1.66 6.40
CA LEU A 96 -9.87 0.70 5.29
C LEU A 96 -11.08 1.00 4.38
N MET A 97 -12.23 1.35 4.96
CA MET A 97 -13.41 1.76 4.21
C MET A 97 -13.15 3.04 3.42
N GLN A 98 -12.53 4.05 4.04
CA GLN A 98 -12.21 5.32 3.40
C GLN A 98 -11.25 5.11 2.22
N ALA A 99 -10.15 4.39 2.43
CA ALA A 99 -9.18 4.09 1.39
C ALA A 99 -9.79 3.29 0.22
N ARG A 100 -10.62 2.29 0.54
CA ARG A 100 -11.26 1.43 -0.46
C ARG A 100 -12.28 2.20 -1.29
N ALA A 101 -13.10 3.03 -0.66
CA ALA A 101 -14.11 3.81 -1.35
C ALA A 101 -13.48 4.73 -2.41
N ILE A 102 -12.47 5.51 -2.02
CA ILE A 102 -11.78 6.41 -2.96
C ILE A 102 -11.03 5.64 -4.05
N LEU A 103 -10.30 4.58 -3.69
CA LEU A 103 -9.56 3.80 -4.68
C LEU A 103 -10.49 3.18 -5.72
N PHE A 104 -11.61 2.59 -5.30
CA PHE A 104 -12.53 1.92 -6.22
C PHE A 104 -13.30 2.92 -7.08
N ASP A 105 -13.71 4.05 -6.53
CA ASP A 105 -14.32 5.14 -7.30
C ASP A 105 -13.38 5.64 -8.42
N VAL A 106 -12.11 5.90 -8.07
CA VAL A 106 -11.11 6.34 -9.05
C VAL A 106 -10.80 5.25 -10.08
N VAL A 107 -10.73 3.98 -9.67
CA VAL A 107 -10.52 2.85 -10.61
C VAL A 107 -11.69 2.70 -11.56
N GLU A 108 -12.92 2.79 -11.09
CA GLU A 108 -14.13 2.67 -11.93
C GLU A 108 -14.20 3.80 -12.96
N GLN A 109 -13.93 5.05 -12.55
CA GLN A 109 -13.86 6.18 -13.47
C GLN A 109 -12.73 6.04 -14.49
N PHE A 110 -11.56 5.58 -14.06
CA PHE A 110 -10.39 5.38 -14.93
C PHE A 110 -10.62 4.26 -15.95
N ASP A 111 -11.29 3.17 -15.55
CA ASP A 111 -11.59 2.02 -16.41
C ASP A 111 -12.63 2.37 -17.48
N ASP A 112 -13.63 3.20 -17.14
CA ASP A 112 -14.61 3.71 -18.09
C ASP A 112 -13.99 4.70 -19.08
N ASP A 113 -13.27 5.71 -18.58
CA ASP A 113 -12.55 6.68 -19.40
C ASP A 113 -11.41 7.34 -18.60
N PRO A 114 -10.13 7.07 -18.94
CA PRO A 114 -8.99 7.64 -18.24
C PRO A 114 -8.98 9.17 -18.15
N SER A 115 -9.65 9.88 -19.06
CA SER A 115 -9.73 11.35 -19.06
C SER A 115 -10.64 11.91 -17.96
N ARG A 116 -11.49 11.08 -17.34
CA ARG A 116 -12.36 11.46 -16.22
C ARG A 116 -11.64 11.59 -14.89
N VAL A 117 -10.44 11.02 -14.78
CA VAL A 117 -9.65 11.06 -13.56
C VAL A 117 -8.59 12.14 -13.69
N THR A 118 -8.67 13.15 -12.82
CA THR A 118 -7.62 14.17 -12.76
C THR A 118 -6.33 13.59 -12.16
N PRO A 119 -5.16 14.18 -12.45
CA PRO A 119 -3.93 13.80 -11.78
C PRO A 119 -4.00 13.88 -10.25
N ALA A 120 -4.73 14.85 -9.70
CA ALA A 120 -4.88 14.97 -8.25
C ALA A 120 -5.78 13.86 -7.68
N GLN A 121 -6.88 13.48 -8.35
CA GLN A 121 -7.73 12.36 -7.92
C GLN A 121 -6.96 11.03 -7.91
N PHE A 122 -6.20 10.75 -8.98
CA PHE A 122 -5.34 9.57 -9.05
C PHE A 122 -4.30 9.55 -7.93
N ALA A 123 -3.59 10.67 -7.74
CA ALA A 123 -2.57 10.79 -6.70
C ALA A 123 -3.18 10.65 -5.30
N THR A 124 -4.37 11.21 -5.07
CA THR A 124 -5.15 11.06 -3.83
C THR A 124 -5.48 9.61 -3.53
N ALA A 125 -5.94 8.84 -4.51
CA ALA A 125 -6.25 7.43 -4.31
C ALA A 125 -5.04 6.63 -3.82
N LYS A 126 -3.86 6.85 -4.43
CA LYS A 126 -2.61 6.25 -3.98
C LYS A 126 -2.23 6.74 -2.58
N TYR A 127 -2.26 8.06 -2.35
CA TYR A 127 -1.88 8.67 -1.08
C TYR A 127 -2.67 8.10 0.08
N LEU A 128 -4.01 8.04 -0.05
CA LEU A 128 -4.89 7.49 0.98
C LEU A 128 -4.64 6.00 1.18
N ALA A 129 -4.53 5.22 0.08
CA ALA A 129 -4.29 3.79 0.19
C ALA A 129 -2.97 3.47 0.92
N THR A 130 -1.88 4.16 0.60
CA THR A 130 -0.57 3.89 1.22
C THR A 130 -0.48 4.38 2.65
N ASN A 131 -1.00 5.58 2.95
CA ASN A 131 -0.93 6.15 4.30
C ASN A 131 -1.87 5.42 5.28
N TYR A 132 -3.11 5.12 4.86
CA TYR A 132 -3.99 4.31 5.69
C TYR A 132 -3.51 2.87 5.83
N ALA A 133 -2.87 2.29 4.82
CA ALA A 133 -2.27 0.96 4.97
C ALA A 133 -1.21 0.94 6.08
N VAL A 134 -0.36 1.96 6.14
CA VAL A 134 0.64 2.12 7.22
C VAL A 134 -0.05 2.23 8.58
N GLU A 135 -1.08 3.06 8.71
CA GLU A 135 -1.84 3.24 9.95
C GLU A 135 -2.49 1.92 10.41
N ILE A 136 -3.15 1.22 9.50
CA ILE A 136 -3.85 -0.04 9.78
C ILE A 136 -2.87 -1.10 10.26
N VAL A 137 -1.73 -1.26 9.59
CA VAL A 137 -0.70 -2.25 9.98
C VAL A 137 -0.12 -1.92 11.35
N ASP A 138 0.13 -0.64 11.64
CA ASP A 138 0.62 -0.19 12.94
C ASP A 138 -0.40 -0.43 14.07
N LEU A 139 -1.68 -0.14 13.84
CA LEU A 139 -2.78 -0.46 14.76
C LEU A 139 -2.93 -1.97 14.98
N ALA A 140 -2.81 -2.78 13.92
CA ALA A 140 -2.87 -4.23 13.99
C ALA A 140 -1.75 -4.79 14.87
N MET A 141 -0.52 -4.29 14.70
CA MET A 141 0.61 -4.69 15.55
C MET A 141 0.42 -4.28 17.01
N ARG A 142 -0.07 -3.06 17.29
CA ARG A 142 -0.37 -2.63 18.66
C ARG A 142 -1.46 -3.46 19.33
N LEU A 143 -2.45 -3.91 18.56
CA LEU A 143 -3.51 -4.79 19.04
C LEU A 143 -2.96 -6.18 19.39
N VAL A 144 -2.13 -6.76 18.53
CA VAL A 144 -1.51 -8.08 18.75
C VAL A 144 -0.41 -8.03 19.82
N GLY A 145 0.22 -6.87 20.00
CA GLY A 145 1.31 -6.65 20.95
C GLY A 145 2.62 -7.28 20.49
N GLY A 146 3.52 -7.60 21.43
CA GLY A 146 4.86 -8.11 21.13
C GLY A 146 4.89 -9.39 20.29
N ALA A 147 3.82 -10.19 20.29
CA ALA A 147 3.68 -11.36 19.43
C ALA A 147 3.75 -11.01 17.93
N SER A 148 3.34 -9.80 17.54
CA SER A 148 3.37 -9.34 16.15
C SER A 148 4.78 -9.22 15.56
N LEU A 149 5.81 -9.14 16.40
CA LEU A 149 7.22 -9.09 16.00
C LEU A 149 7.80 -10.47 15.70
N SER A 150 7.13 -11.55 16.09
CA SER A 150 7.59 -12.91 15.82
C SER A 150 7.52 -13.22 14.32
N LEU A 151 8.52 -13.92 13.81
CA LEU A 151 8.53 -14.42 12.43
C LEU A 151 7.43 -15.45 12.13
N ASN A 152 6.78 -15.98 13.18
CA ASN A 152 5.62 -16.87 13.05
C ASN A 152 4.33 -16.12 12.70
N PHE A 153 4.30 -14.79 12.87
CA PHE A 153 3.20 -13.92 12.46
C PHE A 153 3.54 -13.22 11.14
N SER A 154 2.54 -12.98 10.31
CA SER A 154 2.74 -12.24 9.06
C SER A 154 2.78 -10.73 9.29
N LEU A 155 2.30 -10.25 10.44
CA LEU A 155 2.30 -8.82 10.80
C LEU A 155 3.66 -8.14 10.68
N GLN A 156 4.76 -8.72 11.15
CA GLN A 156 6.09 -8.12 10.98
C GLN A 156 6.47 -7.96 9.49
N ARG A 157 6.03 -8.87 8.62
CA ARG A 157 6.27 -8.78 7.18
C ARG A 157 5.41 -7.70 6.57
N HIS A 158 4.11 -7.65 6.91
CA HIS A 158 3.22 -6.56 6.51
C HIS A 158 3.77 -5.20 6.92
N TYR A 159 4.32 -5.07 8.13
CA TYR A 159 4.95 -3.85 8.63
C TYR A 159 6.16 -3.41 7.82
N ARG A 160 7.04 -4.34 7.46
CA ARG A 160 8.20 -4.04 6.62
C ARG A 160 7.79 -3.68 5.20
N ASP A 161 6.87 -4.45 4.62
CA ASP A 161 6.47 -4.31 3.23
C ASP A 161 5.66 -3.03 3.00
N VAL A 162 4.71 -2.68 3.89
CA VAL A 162 3.80 -1.54 3.70
C VAL A 162 4.55 -0.20 3.56
N ARG A 163 5.74 -0.07 4.16
CA ARG A 163 6.56 1.15 4.09
C ARG A 163 7.04 1.46 2.68
N ALA A 164 7.20 0.45 1.82
CA ALA A 164 7.59 0.67 0.44
C ALA A 164 6.57 1.54 -0.33
N GLY A 165 5.29 1.53 0.07
CA GLY A 165 4.23 2.29 -0.60
C GLY A 165 4.46 3.80 -0.59
N LEU A 166 5.09 4.29 0.48
CA LEU A 166 5.43 5.71 0.62
C LEU A 166 6.50 6.16 -0.39
N HIS A 167 7.26 5.23 -0.95
CA HIS A 167 8.35 5.49 -1.89
C HIS A 167 7.99 5.21 -3.36
N HIS A 168 6.78 4.71 -3.64
CA HIS A 168 6.28 4.62 -5.02
C HIS A 168 5.70 5.95 -5.49
N PRO A 169 6.05 6.43 -6.70
CA PRO A 169 5.48 7.65 -7.25
C PRO A 169 3.96 7.50 -7.54
N PRO A 170 3.17 8.58 -7.44
CA PRO A 170 3.59 9.92 -6.99
C PRO A 170 3.94 9.95 -5.50
N MET A 171 4.91 10.80 -5.15
CA MET A 171 5.27 11.08 -3.76
C MET A 171 4.15 11.87 -3.08
N ASP A 172 4.10 11.81 -1.76
CA ASP A 172 3.04 12.42 -0.97
C ASP A 172 3.02 13.95 -1.15
N ASP A 173 4.18 14.60 -1.16
CA ASP A 173 4.33 16.03 -1.44
C ASP A 173 3.79 16.44 -2.82
N THR A 174 4.00 15.60 -3.83
CA THR A 174 3.48 15.77 -5.18
C THR A 174 1.95 15.72 -5.17
N THR A 175 1.37 14.79 -4.41
CA THR A 175 -0.08 14.69 -4.26
C THR A 175 -0.68 15.94 -3.64
N ILE A 176 -0.07 16.44 -2.55
CA ILE A 176 -0.51 17.67 -1.88
C ILE A 176 -0.41 18.88 -2.83
N ALA A 177 0.69 18.99 -3.59
CA ALA A 177 0.86 20.07 -4.55
C ALA A 177 -0.18 20.03 -5.68
N LEU A 178 -0.52 18.84 -6.19
CA LEU A 178 -1.55 18.66 -7.22
C LEU A 178 -2.94 19.08 -6.70
N LEU A 179 -3.31 18.65 -5.48
CA LEU A 179 -4.56 19.05 -4.85
C LEU A 179 -4.65 20.57 -4.63
N ALA A 180 -3.57 21.18 -4.14
CA ALA A 180 -3.51 22.62 -3.94
C ALA A 180 -3.66 23.39 -5.25
N LYS A 181 -2.98 22.94 -6.32
CA LYS A 181 -3.09 23.53 -7.64
C LYS A 181 -4.51 23.43 -8.19
N GLU A 182 -5.12 22.25 -8.13
CA GLU A 182 -6.50 22.02 -8.60
C GLU A 182 -7.51 22.89 -7.84
N ALA A 183 -7.35 23.04 -6.53
CA ALA A 183 -8.23 23.90 -5.72
C ALA A 183 -8.09 25.41 -6.02
N LEU A 184 -6.95 25.86 -6.56
CA LEU A 184 -6.70 27.27 -6.89
C LEU A 184 -7.05 27.63 -8.34
N GLU A 185 -6.97 26.65 -9.25
CA GLU A 185 -7.21 26.83 -10.69
C GLU A 185 -8.61 26.38 -11.14
N GLY A 186 -9.35 25.68 -10.27
CA GLY A 186 -10.71 25.18 -10.50
C GLY A 186 -11.83 26.18 -10.23
#